data_AF-A0AA42ZWL4-F1
#
_entry.id   AF-A0AA42ZWL4-F1
#
_cell.length_a   1.000
_cell.length_b   1.000
_cell.length_c   1.000
_cell.angle_alpha   90.00
_cell.angle_beta   90.00
_cell.angle_gamma   90.00
#
_symmetry.space_group_name_H-M   'P 1'
#
loop_
_entity.id
_entity.type
_entity.pdbx_description
1 polymer ?
#
loop_
_entity_poly.entity_id
_entity_poly.type
_entity_poly.pdbx_seq_one_letter_code
_entity_poly.pdbx_strand_id
1 'polypeptide(L)'
;MKMNPKKRQELERIHQFLRQNQDNLPAIDQVAMLMHKHGFPLDQALKTYESYLARHPSTPSAAYNYAWYLARDGQFAAAVQMYQRALELGIDQQEEVHLNIANIYMDHLKDNDKARAEFERALAINPDYFGVYHNLGNLAEQLGDRQEAKVCFQKCLEIEPGNPSALARLADAHIFQKADDPLLARLLESAATNQDSDLHFALGSAYNQLTDYESAWSHFSTANALDRKHLPAYSREQTEALFERIAAQSSREWLDQFTGESHRPVFICGMFRTGSTLLEQALAAHPSFEAGGESEFFPRLVLKEFFDYPQGLDEVSGREV
;
A
#
# COMPACT_ATOMS: atom_id res chain seq x y z
N MET A 1 4.17 9.89 29.53
CA MET A 1 5.62 10.25 29.50
C MET A 1 5.91 10.73 28.09
N LYS A 2 6.31 12.01 27.96
CA LYS A 2 6.43 12.77 26.70
C LYS A 2 7.13 12.00 25.58
N MET A 3 6.63 12.22 24.36
CA MET A 3 7.25 11.89 23.07
C MET A 3 8.78 11.80 23.20
N ASN A 4 9.39 10.75 22.63
CA ASN A 4 10.83 10.52 22.78
C ASN A 4 11.55 11.86 22.48
N PRO A 5 12.22 12.47 23.47
CA PRO A 5 12.72 13.85 23.34
C PRO A 5 13.65 14.03 22.13
N LYS A 6 14.34 12.96 21.74
CA LYS A 6 15.20 12.94 20.56
C LYS A 6 14.40 13.02 19.26
N LYS A 7 13.31 12.24 19.13
CA LYS A 7 12.42 12.29 17.96
C LYS A 7 11.70 13.64 17.84
N ARG A 8 11.27 14.23 18.96
CA ARG A 8 10.66 15.58 18.98
C ARG A 8 11.64 16.65 18.50
N GLN A 9 12.85 16.62 19.04
CA GLN A 9 13.89 17.55 18.63
C GLN A 9 14.27 17.37 17.15
N GLU A 10 14.29 16.14 16.65
CA GLU A 10 14.55 15.85 15.24
C GLU A 10 13.43 16.37 14.32
N LEU A 11 12.17 16.15 14.67
CA LEU A 11 11.03 16.67 13.92
C LEU A 11 11.03 18.21 13.89
N GLU A 12 11.32 18.86 15.02
CA GLU A 12 11.46 20.33 15.07
C GLU A 12 12.58 20.84 14.17
N ARG A 13 13.73 20.16 14.13
CA ARG A 13 14.84 20.50 13.23
C ARG A 13 14.45 20.33 11.76
N ILE A 14 13.76 19.25 11.42
CA ILE A 14 13.23 19.01 10.07
C ILE A 14 12.28 20.15 9.67
N HIS A 15 11.34 20.51 10.55
CA HIS A 15 10.40 21.60 10.29
C HIS A 15 11.11 22.95 10.10
N GLN A 16 12.12 23.25 10.92
CA GLN A 16 12.91 24.46 10.77
C GLN A 16 13.68 24.47 9.44
N PHE A 17 14.29 23.34 9.07
CA PHE A 17 15.02 23.21 7.82
C PHE A 17 14.10 23.43 6.61
N LEU A 18 12.91 22.83 6.59
CA LEU A 18 11.93 23.03 5.52
C LEU A 18 11.50 24.50 5.39
N ARG A 19 11.25 25.18 6.52
CA ARG A 19 10.93 26.62 6.52
C ARG A 19 12.05 27.48 5.93
N GLN A 20 13.31 27.14 6.21
CA GLN A 20 14.48 27.86 5.68
C GLN A 20 14.75 27.56 4.20
N ASN A 21 14.28 26.41 3.70
CA ASN A 21 14.53 25.92 2.35
C ASN A 21 13.25 25.85 1.50
N GLN A 22 12.27 26.69 1.80
CA GLN A 22 10.94 26.67 1.17
C GLN A 22 10.94 26.95 -0.35
N ASP A 23 12.02 27.50 -0.92
CA ASP A 23 12.20 27.72 -2.38
C ASP A 23 13.16 26.70 -3.03
N ASN A 24 13.63 25.70 -2.28
CA ASN A 24 14.60 24.72 -2.77
C ASN A 24 13.91 23.35 -2.93
N LEU A 25 13.37 23.08 -4.13
CA LEU A 25 12.66 21.84 -4.43
C LEU A 25 13.49 20.57 -4.11
N PRO A 26 14.76 20.44 -4.54
CA PRO A 26 15.58 19.29 -4.16
C PRO A 26 15.69 19.07 -2.64
N ALA A 27 15.77 20.15 -1.85
CA ALA A 27 15.79 20.04 -0.39
C ALA A 27 14.44 19.60 0.19
N ILE A 28 13.33 20.08 -0.37
CA ILE A 28 11.98 19.64 0.00
C ILE A 28 11.82 18.15 -0.31
N ASP A 29 12.20 17.72 -1.52
CA ASP A 29 12.11 16.33 -1.98
C ASP A 29 12.91 15.39 -1.07
N GLN A 30 14.17 15.75 -0.79
CA GLN A 30 15.06 14.95 0.05
C GLN A 30 14.50 14.79 1.46
N VAL A 31 13.98 15.87 2.05
CA VAL A 31 13.40 15.82 3.39
C VAL A 31 12.10 15.02 3.41
N ALA A 32 11.21 15.24 2.44
CA ALA A 32 9.96 14.47 2.32
C ALA A 32 10.24 12.96 2.19
N MET A 33 11.26 12.58 1.41
CA MET A 33 11.68 11.19 1.25
C MET A 33 12.17 10.60 2.58
N LEU A 34 13.03 11.33 3.30
CA LEU A 34 13.54 10.89 4.60
C LEU A 34 12.40 10.77 5.63
N MET A 35 11.49 11.74 5.65
CA MET A 35 10.32 11.71 6.51
C MET A 35 9.48 10.46 6.24
N HIS A 36 9.13 10.21 4.98
CA HIS A 36 8.39 9.02 4.59
C HIS A 36 9.12 7.72 4.98
N LYS A 37 10.41 7.61 4.64
CA LYS A 37 11.23 6.41 4.92
C LYS A 37 11.32 6.10 6.43
N HIS A 38 11.33 7.13 7.27
CA HIS A 38 11.41 6.98 8.72
C HIS A 38 10.05 7.09 9.42
N GLY A 39 8.95 7.15 8.65
CA GLY A 39 7.58 7.17 9.15
C GLY A 39 7.15 8.48 9.80
N PHE A 40 7.90 9.59 9.65
CA PHE A 40 7.51 10.89 10.19
C PHE A 40 6.25 11.44 9.50
N PRO A 41 5.36 12.15 10.23
CA PRO A 41 4.18 12.79 9.64
C PRO A 41 4.54 13.77 8.53
N LEU A 42 3.86 13.70 7.38
CA LEU A 42 4.22 14.47 6.18
C LEU A 42 3.66 15.91 6.16
N ASP A 43 2.86 16.32 7.15
CA ASP A 43 2.13 17.59 7.16
C ASP A 43 2.99 18.81 6.80
N GLN A 44 4.18 18.93 7.40
CA GLN A 44 5.05 20.06 7.13
C GLN A 44 5.68 20.00 5.74
N ALA A 45 6.01 18.81 5.23
CA ALA A 45 6.52 18.65 3.86
C ALA A 45 5.44 19.05 2.85
N LEU A 46 4.19 18.58 3.05
CA LEU A 46 3.05 18.91 2.19
C LEU A 46 2.76 20.42 2.16
N LYS A 47 2.75 21.09 3.32
CA LYS A 47 2.62 22.56 3.40
C LYS A 47 3.74 23.30 2.68
N THR A 48 4.95 22.72 2.70
CA THR A 48 6.12 23.32 2.04
C THR A 48 6.03 23.16 0.52
N TYR A 49 5.54 22.02 0.01
CA TYR A 49 5.21 21.85 -1.41
C TYR A 49 4.12 22.82 -1.86
N GLU A 50 3.03 22.94 -1.11
CA GLU A 50 1.94 23.87 -1.42
C GLU A 50 2.48 25.32 -1.52
N SER A 51 3.26 25.74 -0.53
CA SER A 51 3.91 27.05 -0.53
C SER A 51 4.89 27.22 -1.70
N TYR A 52 5.63 26.18 -2.06
CA TYR A 52 6.56 26.19 -3.19
C TYR A 52 5.81 26.36 -4.51
N LEU A 53 4.77 25.56 -4.75
CA LEU A 53 3.94 25.62 -5.96
C LEU A 53 3.16 26.92 -6.08
N ALA A 54 2.79 27.57 -4.97
CA ALA A 54 2.20 28.91 -5.01
C ALA A 54 3.15 29.97 -5.61
N ARG A 55 4.47 29.82 -5.42
CA ARG A 55 5.50 30.72 -5.99
C ARG A 55 6.03 30.23 -7.35
N HIS A 56 5.99 28.92 -7.57
CA HIS A 56 6.48 28.25 -8.78
C HIS A 56 5.37 27.38 -9.42
N PRO A 57 4.27 27.99 -9.92
CA PRO A 57 3.06 27.26 -10.35
C PRO A 57 3.23 26.48 -11.66
N SER A 58 4.39 26.57 -12.30
CA SER A 58 4.71 25.95 -13.59
C SER A 58 5.86 24.95 -13.47
N THR A 59 6.00 24.30 -12.31
CA THR A 59 7.03 23.28 -12.06
C THR A 59 6.41 21.88 -12.09
N PRO A 60 6.47 21.15 -13.22
CA PRO A 60 5.82 19.83 -13.35
C PRO A 60 6.34 18.82 -12.32
N SER A 61 7.65 18.78 -12.08
CA SER A 61 8.27 17.85 -11.12
C SER A 61 7.81 18.10 -9.68
N ALA A 62 7.60 19.36 -9.29
CA ALA A 62 7.05 19.68 -7.97
C ALA A 62 5.59 19.24 -7.85
N ALA A 63 4.78 19.39 -8.90
CA ALA A 63 3.41 18.89 -8.91
C ALA A 63 3.35 17.36 -8.81
N TYR A 64 4.21 16.66 -9.56
CA TYR A 64 4.35 15.20 -9.49
C TYR A 64 4.80 14.74 -8.10
N ASN A 65 5.88 15.31 -7.55
CA ASN A 65 6.40 14.92 -6.23
C ASN A 65 5.37 15.20 -5.14
N TYR A 66 4.71 16.35 -5.20
CA TYR A 66 3.64 16.70 -4.26
C TYR A 66 2.48 15.70 -4.33
N ALA A 67 2.04 15.33 -5.53
CA ALA A 67 1.04 14.29 -5.74
C ALA A 67 1.43 12.96 -5.11
N TRP A 68 2.69 12.55 -5.28
CA TRP A 68 3.22 11.32 -4.69
C TRP A 68 3.13 11.33 -3.16
N TYR A 69 3.55 12.42 -2.51
CA TYR A 69 3.46 12.53 -1.05
C TYR A 69 2.02 12.71 -0.55
N LEU A 70 1.14 13.37 -1.30
CA LEU A 70 -0.29 13.44 -1.01
C LEU A 70 -0.91 12.04 -1.00
N ALA A 71 -0.56 11.17 -1.96
CA ALA A 71 -1.05 9.80 -1.98
C ALA A 71 -0.57 8.99 -0.76
N ARG A 72 0.69 9.17 -0.33
CA ARG A 72 1.25 8.53 0.88
C ARG A 72 0.62 9.04 2.18
N ASP A 73 0.22 10.30 2.22
CA ASP A 73 -0.53 10.89 3.33
C ASP A 73 -2.01 10.48 3.31
N GLY A 74 -2.50 9.99 2.16
CA GLY A 74 -3.88 9.52 1.99
C GLY A 74 -4.85 10.49 1.38
N GLN A 75 -4.35 11.63 0.92
CA GLN A 75 -5.12 12.65 0.23
C GLN A 75 -5.27 12.28 -1.26
N PHE A 76 -5.89 11.13 -1.54
CA PHE A 76 -5.91 10.50 -2.86
C PHE A 76 -6.53 11.39 -3.96
N ALA A 77 -7.64 12.06 -3.67
CA ALA A 77 -8.26 12.97 -4.63
C ALA A 77 -7.37 14.19 -4.96
N ALA A 78 -6.68 14.74 -3.96
CA ALA A 78 -5.73 15.83 -4.15
C ALA A 78 -4.49 15.36 -4.92
N ALA A 79 -4.01 14.14 -4.64
CA ALA A 79 -2.92 13.52 -5.38
C ALA A 79 -3.25 13.38 -6.87
N VAL A 80 -4.45 12.89 -7.22
CA VAL A 80 -4.89 12.80 -8.62
C VAL A 80 -4.90 14.18 -9.28
N GLN A 81 -5.41 15.23 -8.61
CA GLN A 81 -5.39 16.59 -9.15
C GLN A 81 -3.98 17.10 -9.41
N MET A 82 -3.03 16.82 -8.51
CA MET A 82 -1.64 17.26 -8.67
C MET A 82 -0.89 16.46 -9.75
N TYR A 83 -1.19 15.16 -9.92
CA TYR A 83 -0.68 14.40 -11.05
C TYR A 83 -1.24 14.90 -12.39
N GLN A 84 -2.54 15.19 -12.46
CA GLN A 84 -3.15 15.84 -13.64
C GLN A 84 -2.50 17.19 -13.94
N ARG A 85 -2.20 17.97 -12.90
CA ARG A 85 -1.47 19.22 -13.05
C ARG A 85 -0.05 19.01 -13.60
N ALA A 86 0.65 17.96 -13.16
CA ALA A 86 1.97 17.61 -13.71
C ALA A 86 1.90 17.26 -15.20
N LEU A 87 0.87 16.52 -15.62
CA LEU A 87 0.60 16.21 -17.03
C LEU A 87 0.33 17.47 -17.85
N GLU A 88 -0.53 18.37 -17.37
CA GLU A 88 -0.81 19.67 -18.02
C GLU A 88 0.45 20.54 -18.19
N LEU A 89 1.38 20.44 -17.25
CA LEU A 89 2.65 21.17 -17.28
C LEU A 89 3.71 20.51 -18.16
N GLY A 90 3.44 19.33 -18.73
CA GLY A 90 4.36 18.61 -19.61
C GLY A 90 5.48 17.89 -18.86
N ILE A 91 5.16 17.25 -17.73
CA ILE A 91 6.09 16.31 -17.08
C ILE A 91 6.56 15.23 -18.07
N ASP A 92 7.83 14.84 -17.94
CA ASP A 92 8.39 13.69 -18.66
C ASP A 92 7.81 12.37 -18.12
N GLN A 93 7.90 11.28 -18.88
CA GLN A 93 7.40 9.95 -18.48
C GLN A 93 5.92 9.95 -18.09
N GLN A 94 5.08 10.52 -18.96
CA GLN A 94 3.64 10.67 -18.73
C GLN A 94 2.93 9.33 -18.47
N GLU A 95 3.42 8.25 -19.07
CA GLU A 95 2.95 6.87 -18.85
C GLU A 95 3.04 6.46 -17.38
N GLU A 96 4.08 6.89 -16.65
CA GLU A 96 4.24 6.62 -15.21
C GLU A 96 3.21 7.42 -14.39
N VAL A 97 2.93 8.66 -14.81
CA VAL A 97 1.93 9.50 -14.14
C VAL A 97 0.53 8.89 -14.30
N HIS A 98 0.20 8.43 -15.50
CA HIS A 98 -1.05 7.70 -15.74
C HIS A 98 -1.13 6.39 -14.94
N LEU A 99 -0.03 5.62 -14.87
CA LEU A 99 0.05 4.44 -14.01
C LEU A 99 -0.23 4.78 -12.53
N ASN A 100 0.35 5.85 -12.01
CA ASN A 100 0.15 6.29 -10.62
C ASN A 100 -1.30 6.73 -10.35
N ILE A 101 -1.91 7.48 -11.28
CA ILE A 101 -3.34 7.85 -11.17
C ILE A 101 -4.23 6.59 -11.20
N ALA A 102 -3.95 5.65 -12.12
CA ALA A 102 -4.70 4.41 -12.24
C ALA A 102 -4.68 3.59 -10.95
N ASN A 103 -3.51 3.46 -10.32
CA ASN A 103 -3.35 2.76 -9.05
C ASN A 103 -4.15 3.42 -7.92
N ILE A 104 -4.19 4.76 -7.87
CA ILE A 104 -5.02 5.47 -6.88
C ILE A 104 -6.51 5.16 -7.09
N TYR A 105 -6.97 5.15 -8.34
CA TYR A 105 -8.36 4.80 -8.65
C TYR A 105 -8.70 3.35 -8.29
N MET A 106 -7.81 2.42 -8.63
CA MET A 106 -7.97 0.98 -8.35
C MET A 106 -7.97 0.70 -6.84
N ASP A 107 -6.93 1.13 -6.12
CA ASP A 107 -6.69 0.67 -4.75
C ASP A 107 -7.43 1.50 -3.71
N HIS A 108 -7.67 2.79 -3.97
CA HIS A 108 -8.11 3.72 -2.92
C HIS A 108 -9.45 4.39 -3.20
N LEU A 109 -9.71 4.79 -4.45
CA LEU A 109 -10.99 5.42 -4.81
C LEU A 109 -12.03 4.42 -5.33
N LYS A 110 -11.64 3.15 -5.52
CA LYS A 110 -12.48 2.03 -5.97
C LYS A 110 -13.26 2.32 -7.25
N ASP A 111 -12.65 3.06 -8.18
CA ASP A 111 -13.21 3.43 -9.48
C ASP A 111 -12.47 2.69 -10.60
N ASN A 112 -12.87 1.46 -10.85
CA ASN A 112 -12.20 0.55 -11.78
C ASN A 112 -12.26 1.04 -13.24
N ASP A 113 -13.32 1.75 -13.61
CA ASP A 113 -13.48 2.30 -14.96
C ASP A 113 -12.46 3.41 -15.22
N LYS A 114 -12.28 4.33 -14.24
CA LYS A 114 -11.22 5.34 -14.35
C LYS A 114 -9.83 4.73 -14.27
N ALA A 115 -9.61 3.72 -13.42
CA ALA A 115 -8.33 3.01 -13.37
C ALA A 115 -7.96 2.43 -14.74
N ARG A 116 -8.90 1.72 -15.39
CA ARG A 116 -8.69 1.16 -16.74
C ARG A 116 -8.42 2.23 -17.78
N ALA A 117 -9.20 3.33 -17.77
CA ALA A 117 -8.98 4.42 -18.71
C ALA A 117 -7.58 5.06 -18.58
N GLU A 118 -7.05 5.18 -17.37
CA GLU A 118 -5.69 5.70 -17.15
C GLU A 118 -4.61 4.68 -17.55
N PHE A 119 -4.81 3.38 -17.27
CA PHE A 119 -3.93 2.33 -17.80
C PHE A 119 -3.88 2.34 -19.34
N GLU A 120 -5.02 2.52 -20.01
CA GLU A 120 -5.08 2.63 -21.47
C GLU A 120 -4.30 3.85 -22.00
N ARG A 121 -4.35 4.98 -21.30
CA ARG A 121 -3.54 6.16 -21.65
C ARG A 121 -2.04 5.90 -21.46
N ALA A 122 -1.65 5.22 -20.39
CA ALA A 122 -0.26 4.82 -20.18
C ALA A 122 0.24 3.92 -21.31
N LEU A 123 -0.55 2.92 -21.73
CA LEU A 123 -0.22 2.02 -22.84
C LEU A 123 -0.24 2.70 -24.21
N ALA A 124 -1.05 3.73 -24.40
CA ALA A 124 -1.03 4.52 -25.62
C ALA A 124 0.30 5.29 -25.81
N ILE A 125 0.96 5.64 -24.69
CA ILE A 125 2.28 6.30 -24.68
C ILE A 125 3.40 5.27 -24.77
N ASN A 126 3.33 4.22 -23.95
CA ASN A 126 4.29 3.12 -23.91
C ASN A 126 3.58 1.76 -23.99
N PRO A 127 3.47 1.15 -25.19
CA PRO A 127 2.75 -0.10 -25.40
C PRO A 127 3.35 -1.32 -24.69
N ASP A 128 4.64 -1.26 -24.32
CA ASP A 128 5.40 -2.34 -23.68
C ASP A 128 5.69 -2.01 -22.20
N TYR A 129 4.81 -1.25 -21.55
CA TYR A 129 5.03 -0.84 -20.16
C TYR A 129 4.62 -1.93 -19.17
N PHE A 130 5.63 -2.68 -18.70
CA PHE A 130 5.46 -3.82 -17.77
C PHE A 130 4.52 -3.52 -16.59
N GLY A 131 4.72 -2.38 -15.91
CA GLY A 131 3.96 -2.03 -14.72
C GLY A 131 2.45 -1.91 -14.97
N VAL A 132 2.05 -1.48 -16.18
CA VAL A 132 0.63 -1.36 -16.52
C VAL A 132 -0.01 -2.73 -16.74
N TYR A 133 0.64 -3.64 -17.48
CA TYR A 133 0.11 -4.99 -17.64
C TYR A 133 0.07 -5.75 -16.32
N HIS A 134 1.07 -5.57 -15.45
CA HIS A 134 1.06 -6.19 -14.11
C HIS A 134 -0.14 -5.72 -13.29
N ASN A 135 -0.40 -4.41 -13.26
CA ASN A 135 -1.51 -3.85 -12.49
C ASN A 135 -2.89 -4.11 -13.13
N LEU A 136 -3.00 -4.15 -14.46
CA LEU A 136 -4.22 -4.61 -15.14
C LEU A 136 -4.51 -6.08 -14.81
N GLY A 137 -3.48 -6.93 -14.71
CA GLY A 137 -3.64 -8.32 -14.26
C GLY A 137 -4.15 -8.40 -12.82
N ASN A 138 -3.61 -7.57 -11.92
CA ASN A 138 -4.09 -7.47 -10.54
C ASN A 138 -5.55 -6.99 -10.47
N LEU A 139 -5.92 -5.97 -11.25
CA LEU A 139 -7.30 -5.48 -11.35
C LEU A 139 -8.24 -6.58 -11.85
N ALA A 140 -7.85 -7.32 -12.89
CA ALA A 140 -8.64 -8.41 -13.44
C ALA A 140 -8.87 -9.52 -12.39
N GLU A 141 -7.86 -9.87 -11.60
CA GLU A 141 -8.05 -10.83 -10.50
C GLU A 141 -8.98 -10.31 -9.40
N GLN A 142 -8.86 -9.04 -9.01
CA GLN A 142 -9.77 -8.41 -8.05
C GLN A 142 -11.24 -8.46 -8.53
N LEU A 143 -11.44 -8.36 -9.84
CA LEU A 143 -12.75 -8.47 -10.50
C LEU A 143 -13.19 -9.92 -10.76
N GLY A 144 -12.34 -10.91 -10.46
CA GLY A 144 -12.59 -12.32 -10.72
C GLY A 144 -12.43 -12.75 -12.18
N ASP A 145 -11.93 -11.87 -13.06
CA ASP A 145 -11.60 -12.22 -14.44
C ASP A 145 -10.20 -12.85 -14.53
N ARG A 146 -10.18 -14.15 -14.22
CA ARG A 146 -8.97 -14.96 -14.28
C ARG A 146 -8.38 -15.06 -15.70
N GLN A 147 -9.21 -14.94 -16.74
CA GLN A 147 -8.75 -15.08 -18.12
C GLN A 147 -8.03 -13.82 -18.59
N GLU A 148 -8.57 -12.64 -18.28
CA GLU A 148 -7.89 -11.38 -18.54
C GLU A 148 -6.58 -11.27 -17.73
N ALA A 149 -6.59 -11.67 -16.45
CA ALA A 149 -5.39 -11.71 -15.62
C ALA A 149 -4.24 -12.51 -16.27
N LYS A 150 -4.55 -13.72 -16.78
CA LYS A 150 -3.57 -14.52 -17.52
C LYS A 150 -2.99 -13.79 -18.73
N VAL A 151 -3.84 -13.13 -19.53
CA VAL A 151 -3.40 -12.40 -20.73
C VAL A 151 -2.45 -11.26 -20.33
N CYS A 152 -2.78 -10.52 -19.29
CA CYS A 152 -1.95 -9.45 -18.75
C CYS A 152 -0.59 -9.96 -18.24
N PHE A 153 -0.56 -11.01 -17.41
CA PHE A 153 0.71 -11.55 -16.93
C PHE A 153 1.53 -12.23 -18.04
N GLN A 154 0.87 -12.79 -19.06
CA GLN A 154 1.56 -13.29 -20.25
C GLN A 154 2.22 -12.15 -21.02
N LYS A 155 1.56 -10.97 -21.14
CA LYS A 155 2.17 -9.76 -21.71
C LYS A 155 3.38 -9.29 -20.91
N CYS A 156 3.32 -9.32 -19.58
CA CYS A 156 4.50 -9.05 -18.74
C CYS A 156 5.67 -9.97 -19.09
N LEU A 157 5.41 -11.26 -19.35
CA LEU A 157 6.44 -12.24 -19.72
C LEU A 157 6.86 -12.18 -21.20
N GLU A 158 6.11 -11.48 -22.06
CA GLU A 158 6.58 -11.13 -23.41
C GLU A 158 7.63 -10.00 -23.33
N ILE A 159 7.40 -9.03 -22.44
CA ILE A 159 8.31 -7.89 -22.20
C ILE A 159 9.55 -8.34 -21.40
N GLU A 160 9.34 -9.08 -20.32
CA GLU A 160 10.38 -9.59 -19.42
C GLU A 160 10.22 -11.11 -19.19
N PRO A 161 10.79 -11.97 -20.06
CA PRO A 161 10.55 -13.42 -20.04
C PRO A 161 10.93 -14.18 -18.76
N GLY A 162 11.84 -13.63 -17.96
CA GLY A 162 12.32 -14.23 -16.72
C GLY A 162 11.78 -13.60 -15.45
N ASN A 163 10.83 -12.65 -15.54
CA ASN A 163 10.39 -11.89 -14.38
C ASN A 163 9.71 -12.80 -13.31
N PRO A 164 10.28 -12.92 -12.09
CA PRO A 164 9.76 -13.79 -11.04
C PRO A 164 8.31 -13.49 -10.64
N SER A 165 7.99 -12.20 -10.47
CA SER A 165 6.66 -11.76 -10.08
C SER A 165 5.63 -12.12 -11.15
N ALA A 166 5.90 -11.82 -12.43
CA ALA A 166 4.97 -12.17 -13.50
C ALA A 166 4.78 -13.70 -13.67
N LEU A 167 5.82 -14.50 -13.43
CA LEU A 167 5.71 -15.97 -13.40
C LEU A 167 4.80 -16.45 -12.27
N ALA A 168 5.01 -15.95 -11.05
CA ALA A 168 4.18 -16.31 -9.89
C ALA A 168 2.71 -15.90 -10.10
N ARG A 169 2.47 -14.67 -10.55
CA ARG A 169 1.12 -14.16 -10.82
C ARG A 169 0.42 -14.90 -11.96
N LEU A 170 1.13 -15.25 -13.03
CA LEU A 170 0.58 -16.10 -14.08
C LEU A 170 0.22 -17.49 -13.55
N ALA A 171 1.03 -18.06 -12.65
CA ALA A 171 0.77 -19.36 -12.03
C ALA A 171 -0.46 -19.32 -11.13
N ASP A 172 -0.65 -18.26 -10.35
CA ASP A 172 -1.86 -18.04 -9.55
C ASP A 172 -3.11 -17.97 -10.44
N ALA A 173 -3.01 -17.24 -11.56
CA ALA A 173 -4.06 -17.20 -12.55
C ALA A 173 -4.21 -18.51 -13.34
N HIS A 174 -3.28 -19.48 -13.26
CA HIS A 174 -3.27 -20.73 -14.04
C HIS A 174 -3.79 -21.97 -13.28
N ILE A 175 -4.37 -22.91 -14.03
CA ILE A 175 -4.87 -24.18 -13.49
C ILE A 175 -3.95 -25.29 -13.98
N PHE A 176 -3.21 -25.88 -13.05
CA PHE A 176 -2.29 -26.98 -13.32
C PHE A 176 -3.07 -28.31 -13.30
N GLN A 177 -3.00 -29.04 -14.42
CA GLN A 177 -3.66 -30.35 -14.57
C GLN A 177 -2.66 -31.50 -14.71
N LYS A 178 -1.41 -31.19 -15.06
CA LYS A 178 -0.37 -32.16 -15.40
C LYS A 178 1.01 -31.64 -15.01
N ALA A 179 1.90 -32.56 -14.64
CA ALA A 179 3.25 -32.23 -14.17
C ALA A 179 4.21 -31.78 -15.30
N ASP A 180 3.84 -32.00 -16.57
CA ASP A 180 4.60 -31.57 -17.75
C ASP A 180 4.12 -30.19 -18.28
N ASP A 181 3.44 -29.40 -17.44
CA ASP A 181 3.06 -28.04 -17.80
C ASP A 181 4.31 -27.15 -17.98
N PRO A 182 4.50 -26.49 -19.14
CA PRO A 182 5.67 -25.64 -19.37
C PRO A 182 5.84 -24.51 -18.35
N LEU A 183 4.74 -24.00 -17.78
CA LEU A 183 4.80 -22.95 -16.77
C LEU A 183 5.42 -23.49 -15.46
N LEU A 184 5.12 -24.74 -15.09
CA LEU A 184 5.72 -25.37 -13.91
C LEU A 184 7.23 -25.49 -14.04
N ALA A 185 7.71 -25.87 -15.23
CA ALA A 185 9.15 -25.93 -15.52
C ALA A 185 9.83 -24.56 -15.38
N ARG A 186 9.20 -23.49 -15.91
CA ARG A 186 9.72 -22.12 -15.80
C ARG A 186 9.75 -21.62 -14.35
N LEU A 187 8.74 -21.95 -13.55
CA LEU A 187 8.72 -21.63 -12.11
C LEU A 187 9.88 -22.30 -11.36
N LEU A 188 10.12 -23.59 -11.63
CA LEU A 188 11.21 -24.34 -11.00
C LEU A 188 12.58 -23.76 -11.37
N GLU A 189 12.80 -23.41 -12.64
CA GLU A 189 14.03 -22.77 -13.11
C GLU A 189 14.24 -21.40 -12.44
N SER A 190 13.20 -20.57 -12.39
CA SER A 190 13.26 -19.26 -11.74
C SER A 190 13.54 -19.39 -10.23
N ALA A 191 12.85 -20.30 -9.53
CA ALA A 191 13.03 -20.51 -8.09
C ALA A 191 14.40 -21.11 -7.74
N ALA A 192 15.07 -21.79 -8.67
CA ALA A 192 16.42 -22.30 -8.45
C ALA A 192 17.49 -21.19 -8.40
N THR A 193 17.19 -20.02 -8.98
CA THR A 193 18.14 -18.90 -9.11
C THR A 193 17.72 -17.63 -8.37
N ASN A 194 16.47 -17.56 -7.91
CA ASN A 194 15.90 -16.42 -7.20
C ASN A 194 15.43 -16.82 -5.79
N GLN A 195 15.64 -15.94 -4.80
CA GLN A 195 15.15 -16.12 -3.43
C GLN A 195 13.79 -15.43 -3.22
N ASP A 196 12.91 -15.52 -4.21
CA ASP A 196 11.58 -14.92 -4.18
C ASP A 196 10.58 -15.91 -3.57
N SER A 197 9.91 -15.51 -2.49
CA SER A 197 8.92 -16.35 -1.80
C SER A 197 7.68 -16.59 -2.65
N ASP A 198 7.28 -15.64 -3.50
CA ASP A 198 6.08 -15.74 -4.34
C ASP A 198 6.22 -16.89 -5.36
N LEU A 199 7.43 -17.10 -5.90
CA LEU A 199 7.71 -18.26 -6.76
C LEU A 199 7.46 -19.59 -6.03
N HIS A 200 7.86 -19.67 -4.76
CA HIS A 200 7.65 -20.87 -3.96
C HIS A 200 6.20 -21.04 -3.50
N PHE A 201 5.46 -19.95 -3.25
CA PHE A 201 4.00 -20.04 -3.04
C PHE A 201 3.28 -20.53 -4.31
N ALA A 202 3.64 -20.00 -5.47
CA ALA A 202 3.12 -20.44 -6.76
C ALA A 202 3.42 -21.93 -7.02
N LEU A 203 4.66 -22.38 -6.80
CA LEU A 203 5.03 -23.79 -6.89
C LEU A 203 4.26 -24.67 -5.90
N GLY A 204 4.13 -24.23 -4.65
CA GLY A 204 3.35 -24.93 -3.63
C GLY A 204 1.90 -25.12 -4.07
N SER A 205 1.27 -24.06 -4.57
CA SER A 205 -0.10 -24.08 -5.09
C SER A 205 -0.24 -24.98 -6.33
N ALA A 206 0.73 -24.96 -7.24
CA ALA A 206 0.76 -25.81 -8.43
C ALA A 206 0.83 -27.29 -8.06
N TYR A 207 1.78 -27.70 -7.20
CA TYR A 207 1.91 -29.09 -6.76
C TYR A 207 0.70 -29.56 -5.93
N ASN A 208 0.09 -28.66 -5.16
CA ASN A 208 -1.15 -28.97 -4.45
C ASN A 208 -2.30 -29.29 -5.42
N GLN A 209 -2.43 -28.55 -6.53
CA GLN A 209 -3.41 -28.86 -7.59
C GLN A 209 -3.10 -30.20 -8.28
N LEU A 210 -1.82 -30.54 -8.42
CA LEU A 210 -1.34 -31.81 -8.98
C LEU A 210 -1.39 -32.97 -7.97
N THR A 211 -1.89 -32.75 -6.75
CA THR A 211 -1.96 -33.73 -5.66
C THR A 211 -0.60 -34.27 -5.16
N ASP A 212 0.50 -33.59 -5.51
CA ASP A 212 1.83 -33.86 -4.96
C ASP A 212 2.03 -33.04 -3.68
N TYR A 213 1.46 -33.53 -2.59
CA TYR A 213 1.43 -32.81 -1.32
C TYR A 213 2.80 -32.66 -0.66
N GLU A 214 3.74 -33.57 -0.93
CA GLU A 214 5.10 -33.51 -0.39
C GLU A 214 5.89 -32.36 -1.02
N SER A 215 5.88 -32.26 -2.36
CA SER A 215 6.47 -31.13 -3.08
C SER A 215 5.79 -29.81 -2.71
N ALA A 216 4.45 -29.81 -2.59
CA ALA A 216 3.71 -28.64 -2.17
C ALA A 216 4.15 -28.14 -0.79
N TRP A 217 4.22 -29.05 0.20
CA TRP A 217 4.65 -28.73 1.56
C TRP A 217 6.09 -28.20 1.60
N SER A 218 6.99 -28.79 0.82
CA SER A 218 8.39 -28.34 0.71
C SER A 218 8.49 -26.90 0.22
N HIS A 219 7.74 -26.56 -0.84
CA HIS A 219 7.74 -25.21 -1.39
C HIS A 219 7.07 -24.20 -0.47
N PHE A 220 5.91 -24.52 0.14
CA PHE A 220 5.31 -23.65 1.15
C PHE A 220 6.23 -23.40 2.35
N SER A 221 6.95 -24.43 2.79
CA SER A 221 7.92 -24.29 3.88
C SER A 221 9.08 -23.37 3.50
N THR A 222 9.56 -23.49 2.26
CA THR A 222 10.61 -22.61 1.71
C THR A 222 10.14 -21.17 1.61
N ALA A 223 8.94 -20.93 1.04
CA ALA A 223 8.34 -19.60 0.91
C ALA A 223 8.23 -18.90 2.28
N ASN A 224 7.65 -19.59 3.27
CA ASN A 224 7.52 -19.08 4.63
C ASN A 224 8.87 -18.80 5.30
N ALA A 225 9.90 -19.61 5.02
CA ALA A 225 11.24 -19.40 5.54
C ALA A 225 11.93 -18.18 4.93
N LEU A 226 11.67 -17.89 3.64
CA LEU A 226 12.15 -16.69 2.96
C LEU A 226 11.48 -15.43 3.52
N ASP A 227 10.15 -15.40 3.61
CA ASP A 227 9.39 -14.26 4.16
C ASP A 227 9.79 -13.95 5.59
N ARG A 228 10.01 -14.98 6.42
CA ARG A 228 10.41 -14.81 7.82
C ARG A 228 11.74 -14.05 7.98
N LYS A 229 12.61 -14.02 6.95
CA LYS A 229 13.86 -13.23 7.00
C LYS A 229 13.60 -11.73 6.93
N HIS A 230 12.47 -11.32 6.35
CA HIS A 230 12.10 -9.91 6.16
C HIS A 230 11.17 -9.39 7.26
N LEU A 231 10.55 -10.29 8.03
CA LEU A 231 9.67 -9.94 9.13
C LEU A 231 10.45 -9.78 10.45
N PRO A 232 10.03 -8.86 11.33
CA PRO A 232 10.57 -8.80 12.68
C PRO A 232 10.34 -10.14 13.39
N ALA A 233 11.33 -10.56 14.19
CA ALA A 233 11.20 -11.78 14.98
C ALA A 233 10.02 -11.65 15.94
N TYR A 234 9.06 -12.56 15.84
CA TYR A 234 7.94 -12.60 16.79
C TYR A 234 8.46 -12.87 18.20
N SER A 235 8.23 -11.93 19.11
CA SER A 235 8.38 -12.14 20.55
C SER A 235 7.01 -12.05 21.20
N ARG A 236 6.61 -13.18 21.81
CA ARG A 236 5.40 -13.24 22.61
C ARG A 236 5.43 -12.19 23.72
N GLU A 237 6.55 -12.10 24.45
CA GLU A 237 6.70 -11.18 25.57
C GLU A 237 6.56 -9.72 25.12
N GLN A 238 7.18 -9.34 24.00
CA GLN A 238 7.05 -7.98 23.46
C GLN A 238 5.62 -7.66 23.00
N THR A 239 4.94 -8.66 22.41
CA THR A 239 3.55 -8.53 21.94
C THR A 239 2.60 -8.39 23.14
N GLU A 240 2.69 -9.27 24.14
CA GLU A 240 1.89 -9.19 25.36
C GLU A 240 2.12 -7.85 26.08
N ALA A 241 3.38 -7.44 26.25
CA ALA A 241 3.70 -6.16 26.87
C ALA A 241 3.16 -4.95 26.07
N LEU A 242 3.05 -5.04 24.74
CA LEU A 242 2.42 -3.98 23.93
C LEU A 242 0.92 -3.89 24.21
N PHE A 243 0.21 -5.02 24.21
CA PHE A 243 -1.23 -5.04 24.50
C PHE A 243 -1.55 -4.64 25.94
N GLU A 244 -0.73 -5.04 26.91
CA GLU A 244 -0.86 -4.59 28.30
C GLU A 244 -0.70 -3.06 28.41
N ARG A 245 0.25 -2.46 27.68
CA ARG A 245 0.40 -1.00 27.64
C ARG A 245 -0.80 -0.30 27.04
N ILE A 246 -1.32 -0.81 25.92
CA ILE A 246 -2.55 -0.28 25.28
C ILE A 246 -3.70 -0.33 26.28
N ALA A 247 -3.93 -1.48 26.93
CA ALA A 247 -5.01 -1.66 27.90
C ALA A 247 -4.86 -0.73 29.12
N ALA A 248 -3.64 -0.55 29.62
CA ALA A 248 -3.37 0.34 30.75
C ALA A 248 -3.60 1.83 30.43
N GLN A 249 -3.32 2.25 29.19
CA GLN A 249 -3.44 3.66 28.77
C GLN A 249 -4.83 4.01 28.24
N SER A 250 -5.56 3.04 27.70
CA SER A 250 -6.94 3.20 27.23
C SER A 250 -7.95 2.78 28.31
N SER A 251 -7.79 3.27 29.54
CA SER A 251 -8.67 2.92 30.66
C SER A 251 -10.10 3.45 30.45
N ARG A 252 -11.06 2.97 31.26
CA ARG A 252 -12.43 3.48 31.19
C ARG A 252 -12.50 4.98 31.47
N GLU A 253 -11.73 5.44 32.45
CA GLU A 253 -11.62 6.84 32.82
C GLU A 253 -11.01 7.69 31.70
N TRP A 254 -10.08 7.14 30.92
CA TRP A 254 -9.54 7.80 29.73
C TRP A 254 -10.59 7.89 28.62
N LEU A 255 -11.29 6.79 28.32
CA LEU A 255 -12.37 6.77 27.33
C LEU A 255 -13.50 7.74 27.66
N ASP A 256 -13.87 7.86 28.94
CA ASP A 256 -14.93 8.75 29.41
C ASP A 256 -14.57 10.26 29.22
N GLN A 257 -13.32 10.61 28.90
CA GLN A 257 -12.94 11.99 28.54
C GLN A 257 -13.42 12.42 27.16
N PHE A 258 -13.71 11.47 26.27
CA PHE A 258 -14.10 11.71 24.89
C PHE A 258 -15.62 11.56 24.76
N THR A 259 -16.33 12.61 25.14
CA THR A 259 -17.79 12.68 24.95
C THR A 259 -18.09 13.11 23.51
N GLY A 260 -18.57 12.19 22.67
CA GLY A 260 -19.02 12.52 21.33
C GLY A 260 -20.27 11.73 20.95
N GLU A 261 -21.13 12.34 20.13
CA GLU A 261 -22.17 11.61 19.40
C GLU A 261 -21.48 10.88 18.25
N SER A 262 -21.10 9.62 18.47
CA SER A 262 -20.63 8.79 17.37
C SER A 262 -21.83 8.41 16.51
N HIS A 263 -21.67 8.44 15.19
CA HIS A 263 -22.48 7.59 14.30
C HIS A 263 -22.36 6.13 14.79
N ARG A 264 -23.16 5.18 14.30
CA ARG A 264 -23.01 3.77 14.70
C ARG A 264 -22.16 3.01 13.67
N PRO A 265 -20.83 3.25 13.56
CA PRO A 265 -20.01 2.37 12.75
C PRO A 265 -20.07 0.97 13.37
N VAL A 266 -20.23 -0.03 12.53
CA VAL A 266 -20.14 -1.43 12.95
C VAL A 266 -18.73 -1.90 12.68
N PHE A 267 -17.96 -2.08 13.74
CA PHE A 267 -16.62 -2.66 13.65
C PHE A 267 -16.71 -4.18 13.68
N ILE A 268 -16.22 -4.82 12.62
CA ILE A 268 -16.06 -6.27 12.59
C ILE A 268 -14.68 -6.62 13.12
N CYS A 269 -14.59 -6.91 14.41
CA CYS A 269 -13.35 -7.37 15.04
C CYS A 269 -13.23 -8.89 14.85
N GLY A 270 -12.33 -9.32 13.97
CA GLY A 270 -11.99 -10.72 13.75
C GLY A 270 -10.48 -10.94 13.78
N MET A 271 -10.04 -12.19 13.97
CA MET A 271 -8.63 -12.51 13.70
C MET A 271 -8.39 -12.45 12.20
N PHE A 272 -7.12 -12.32 11.77
CA PHE A 272 -6.79 -12.35 10.35
C PHE A 272 -7.41 -13.59 9.67
N ARG A 273 -8.11 -13.35 8.54
CA ARG A 273 -8.71 -14.39 7.69
C ARG A 273 -9.87 -15.19 8.34
N THR A 274 -10.56 -14.68 9.36
CA THR A 274 -11.76 -15.35 9.95
C THR A 274 -13.06 -15.15 9.17
N GLY A 275 -12.99 -14.87 7.85
CA GLY A 275 -14.18 -14.57 7.05
C GLY A 275 -14.81 -13.20 7.35
N SER A 276 -14.06 -12.27 7.94
CA SER A 276 -14.50 -10.89 8.18
C SER A 276 -14.98 -10.20 6.90
N THR A 277 -14.29 -10.42 5.78
CA THR A 277 -14.73 -9.93 4.45
C THR A 277 -16.09 -10.50 4.03
N LEU A 278 -16.34 -11.80 4.27
CA LEU A 278 -17.64 -12.41 3.95
C LEU A 278 -18.75 -11.85 4.83
N LEU A 279 -18.46 -11.66 6.13
CA LEU A 279 -19.42 -11.04 7.06
C LEU A 279 -19.71 -9.59 6.69
N GLU A 280 -18.68 -8.82 6.33
CA GLU A 280 -18.84 -7.46 5.82
C GLU A 280 -19.72 -7.45 4.57
N GLN A 281 -19.42 -8.29 3.58
CA GLN A 281 -20.21 -8.41 2.36
C GLN A 281 -21.67 -8.79 2.66
N ALA A 282 -21.91 -9.70 3.61
CA ALA A 282 -23.25 -10.07 4.02
C ALA A 282 -24.01 -8.91 4.67
N LEU A 283 -23.34 -8.08 5.48
CA LEU A 283 -23.93 -6.89 6.09
C LEU A 283 -24.18 -5.79 5.05
N ALA A 284 -23.21 -5.52 4.18
CA ALA A 284 -23.27 -4.52 3.13
C ALA A 284 -24.31 -4.84 2.03
N ALA A 285 -24.82 -6.07 1.96
CA ALA A 285 -25.98 -6.39 1.15
C ALA A 285 -27.26 -5.68 1.64
N HIS A 286 -27.29 -5.19 2.88
CA HIS A 286 -28.40 -4.41 3.42
C HIS A 286 -28.20 -2.90 3.17
N PRO A 287 -29.19 -2.14 2.66
CA PRO A 287 -29.04 -0.73 2.29
C PRO A 287 -28.63 0.24 3.41
N SER A 288 -28.70 -0.20 4.66
CA SER A 288 -28.27 0.58 5.84
C SER A 288 -26.79 0.41 6.18
N PHE A 289 -26.08 -0.44 5.44
CA PHE A 289 -24.67 -0.73 5.65
C PHE A 289 -23.90 -0.43 4.37
N GLU A 290 -22.77 0.25 4.54
CA GLU A 290 -21.77 0.43 3.50
C GLU A 290 -20.50 -0.28 3.97
N ALA A 291 -19.91 -1.09 3.08
CA ALA A 291 -18.66 -1.78 3.38
C ALA A 291 -17.54 -0.75 3.52
N GLY A 292 -16.87 -0.73 4.67
CA GLY A 292 -15.75 0.18 4.93
C GLY A 292 -14.42 -0.35 4.38
N GLY A 293 -14.36 -1.64 4.08
CA GLY A 293 -13.18 -2.34 3.60
C GLY A 293 -12.00 -2.27 4.58
N GLU A 294 -10.82 -2.62 4.08
CA GLU A 294 -9.57 -2.42 4.80
C GLU A 294 -9.20 -0.93 4.78
N SER A 295 -9.67 -0.19 5.78
CA SER A 295 -9.42 1.24 5.88
C SER A 295 -8.07 1.54 6.54
N GLU A 296 -7.18 2.21 5.80
CA GLU A 296 -5.94 2.76 6.35
C GLU A 296 -6.18 4.00 7.24
N PHE A 297 -7.43 4.44 7.40
CA PHE A 297 -7.77 5.62 8.19
C PHE A 297 -7.21 5.54 9.61
N PHE A 298 -7.48 4.45 10.36
CA PHE A 298 -7.00 4.32 11.74
C PHE A 298 -5.48 4.19 11.84
N PRO A 299 -4.79 3.32 11.06
CA PRO A 299 -3.34 3.29 11.04
C PRO A 299 -2.72 4.67 10.75
N ARG A 300 -3.26 5.42 9.78
CA ARG A 300 -2.76 6.76 9.43
C ARG A 300 -3.06 7.79 10.51
N LEU A 301 -4.27 7.79 11.06
CA LEU A 301 -4.65 8.66 12.16
C LEU A 301 -3.74 8.42 13.36
N VAL A 302 -3.47 7.16 13.69
CA VAL A 302 -2.52 6.77 14.74
C VAL A 302 -1.12 7.29 14.43
N LEU A 303 -0.60 7.07 13.21
CA LEU A 303 0.73 7.58 12.85
C LEU A 303 0.84 9.11 12.89
N LYS A 304 -0.24 9.80 12.52
CA LYS A 304 -0.29 11.27 12.43
C LYS A 304 -0.48 11.94 13.79
N GLU A 305 -1.51 11.55 14.51
CA GLU A 305 -1.92 12.17 15.77
C GLU A 305 -1.22 11.53 16.98
N PHE A 306 -0.78 10.27 16.85
CA PHE A 306 -0.22 9.45 17.92
C PHE A 306 1.11 8.81 17.50
N PHE A 307 2.05 9.61 17.00
CA PHE A 307 3.31 9.15 16.39
C PHE A 307 4.18 8.20 17.27
N ASP A 308 4.00 8.21 18.59
CA ASP A 308 4.67 7.31 19.53
C ASP A 308 3.72 6.24 20.12
N TYR A 309 2.61 5.92 19.45
CA TYR A 309 1.58 4.97 19.92
C TYR A 309 2.18 3.61 20.37
N PRO A 310 1.72 3.05 21.51
CA PRO A 310 0.65 3.57 22.38
C PRO A 310 1.11 4.67 23.35
N GLN A 311 2.42 4.93 23.45
CA GLN A 311 2.91 5.99 24.33
C GLN A 311 2.38 7.37 23.90
N GLY A 312 1.93 8.17 24.87
CA GLY A 312 1.35 9.49 24.62
C GLY A 312 -0.17 9.52 24.50
N LEU A 313 -0.86 8.37 24.56
CA LEU A 313 -2.33 8.34 24.68
C LEU A 313 -2.84 9.18 25.86
N ASP A 314 -2.09 9.23 26.97
CA ASP A 314 -2.37 10.06 28.15
C ASP A 314 -2.32 11.57 27.88
N GLU A 315 -1.68 12.00 26.79
CA GLU A 315 -1.56 13.41 26.40
C GLU A 315 -2.75 13.89 25.56
N VAL A 316 -3.57 12.96 25.05
CA VAL A 316 -4.74 13.29 24.26
C VAL A 316 -5.90 13.62 25.19
N SER A 317 -6.40 14.85 25.09
CA SER A 317 -7.51 15.33 25.91
C SER A 317 -8.75 15.54 25.05
N GLY A 318 -9.92 15.12 25.54
CA GLY A 318 -11.20 15.36 24.86
C GLY A 318 -11.68 16.81 24.90
N ARG A 319 -10.81 17.79 25.21
CA ARG A 319 -11.18 19.21 25.37
C ARG A 319 -10.91 20.08 24.15
N GLU A 320 -10.36 19.53 23.07
CA GLU A 320 -10.12 20.25 21.82
C GLU A 320 -10.56 19.41 20.62
N VAL A 321 -11.88 19.33 20.41
CA VAL A 321 -12.50 19.09 19.09
C VAL A 321 -13.68 20.04 18.96
#